data_AF-A0A5N9D039-F1
#
_entry.id   AF-A0A5N9D039-F1
#
_cell.length_a   1.000
_cell.length_b   1.000
_cell.length_c   1.000
_cell.angle_alpha   90.00
_cell.angle_beta   90.00
_cell.angle_gamma   90.00
#
_symmetry.space_group_name_H-M   'P 1'
#
loop_
_entity.id
_entity.type
_entity.pdbx_description
1 polymer ?
#
loop_
_entity_poly.entity_id
_entity_poly.type
_entity_poly.pdbx_seq_one_letter_code
_entity_poly.pdbx_strand_id
1 'polypeptide(L)'
;MLERLAEEFEDPEVVEQITHESVPLKLLGIIPQDSDLAAVYERVLGGQVLGPYDPEKEQFFVLRDDESGDESLDVEAQLTYAHEYMHRLQDAAFDLETITDLESSDDMSIAISALVEGDATTAQTQYMFQNFDFRELSELLESALAAQEEITPAPYFLQRGLEFSYVEGATFVSELIAEGGFSAVDNAFENLPRSSEQILHTEKYFDSEEPI
;
A
#
# COMPACT_ATOMS: atom_id res chain seq x y z
N MET A 1 12.05 -6.44 10.04
CA MET A 1 10.65 -6.19 9.63
C MET A 1 9.71 -6.42 10.80
N LEU A 2 9.47 -7.67 11.25
CA LEU A 2 8.61 -7.93 12.41
C LEU A 2 9.07 -7.20 13.69
N GLU A 3 10.38 -7.07 13.90
CA GLU A 3 10.91 -6.27 15.03
C GLU A 3 10.61 -4.78 14.91
N ARG A 4 10.52 -4.20 13.70
CA ARG A 4 10.20 -2.78 13.50
C ARG A 4 8.70 -2.53 13.63
N LEU A 5 7.87 -3.37 13.02
CA LEU A 5 6.43 -3.33 13.28
C LEU A 5 6.18 -3.48 14.78
N ALA A 6 6.87 -4.40 15.47
CA ALA A 6 6.75 -4.49 16.92
C ALA A 6 7.18 -3.19 17.64
N GLU A 7 8.28 -2.54 17.23
CA GLU A 7 8.73 -1.25 17.78
C GLU A 7 7.71 -0.12 17.54
N GLU A 8 7.12 -0.01 16.34
CA GLU A 8 6.07 0.98 16.04
C GLU A 8 4.81 0.74 16.87
N PHE A 9 4.42 -0.51 17.06
CA PHE A 9 3.28 -0.87 17.91
C PHE A 9 3.57 -0.75 19.43
N GLU A 10 4.82 -0.49 19.80
CA GLU A 10 5.21 -0.08 21.17
C GLU A 10 5.21 1.45 21.36
N ASP A 11 5.11 2.24 20.28
CA ASP A 11 5.06 3.70 20.38
C ASP A 11 3.77 4.14 21.11
N PRO A 12 3.87 4.92 22.21
CA PRO A 12 2.72 5.38 22.96
C PRO A 12 1.65 6.11 22.12
N GLU A 13 2.05 6.86 21.10
CA GLU A 13 1.13 7.62 20.24
C GLU A 13 0.35 6.68 19.31
N VAL A 14 1.03 5.70 18.71
CA VAL A 14 0.40 4.65 17.89
C VAL A 14 -0.56 3.81 18.73
N VAL A 15 -0.15 3.42 19.94
CA VAL A 15 -1.02 2.67 20.87
C VAL A 15 -2.26 3.48 21.25
N GLU A 16 -2.12 4.79 21.48
CA GLU A 16 -3.24 5.68 21.76
C GLU A 16 -4.20 5.79 20.57
N GLN A 17 -3.68 5.96 19.34
CA GLN A 17 -4.49 5.99 18.12
C GLN A 17 -5.26 4.70 17.91
N ILE A 18 -4.61 3.53 17.97
CA ILE A 18 -5.26 2.22 17.83
C ILE A 18 -6.35 2.06 18.91
N THR A 19 -6.08 2.51 20.13
CA THR A 19 -7.07 2.46 21.21
C THR A 19 -8.29 3.32 20.88
N HIS A 20 -8.08 4.56 20.44
CA HIS A 20 -9.16 5.47 20.06
C HIS A 20 -9.98 4.95 18.88
N GLU A 21 -9.34 4.36 17.87
CA GLU A 21 -10.03 3.77 16.71
C GLU A 21 -10.82 2.51 17.08
N SER A 22 -10.29 1.69 18.00
CA SER A 22 -10.95 0.45 18.40
C SER A 22 -12.33 0.67 19.04
N VAL A 23 -12.54 1.80 19.71
CA VAL A 23 -13.78 2.11 20.42
C VAL A 23 -14.99 2.21 19.47
N PRO A 24 -15.02 3.12 18.47
CA PRO A 24 -16.13 3.20 17.53
C PRO A 24 -16.28 1.92 16.69
N LEU A 25 -15.19 1.28 16.27
CA LEU A 25 -15.27 0.02 15.49
C LEU A 25 -15.99 -1.09 16.27
N LYS A 26 -15.70 -1.20 17.58
CA LYS A 26 -16.44 -2.10 18.48
C LYS A 26 -17.89 -1.65 18.62
N LEU A 27 -18.15 -0.39 18.94
CA LEU A 27 -19.51 0.10 19.20
C LEU A 27 -20.44 -0.04 17.99
N LEU A 28 -19.92 0.13 16.77
CA LEU A 28 -20.65 -0.02 15.51
C LEU A 28 -20.79 -1.49 15.07
N GLY A 29 -20.12 -2.42 15.76
CA GLY A 29 -20.14 -3.84 15.43
C GLY A 29 -19.33 -4.21 14.20
N ILE A 30 -18.37 -3.36 13.80
CA ILE A 30 -17.44 -3.63 12.70
C ILE A 30 -16.44 -4.72 13.11
N ILE A 31 -16.00 -4.71 14.39
CA ILE A 31 -15.17 -5.74 15.00
C ILE A 31 -15.81 -6.30 16.29
N PRO A 32 -15.46 -7.53 16.72
CA PRO A 32 -15.90 -8.09 18.00
C PRO A 32 -15.50 -7.23 19.20
N GLN A 33 -16.32 -7.24 20.27
CA GLN A 33 -16.06 -6.44 21.49
C GLN A 33 -14.75 -6.82 22.19
N ASP A 34 -14.42 -8.10 22.17
CA ASP A 34 -13.21 -8.71 22.72
C ASP A 34 -12.04 -8.70 21.73
N SER A 35 -12.19 -8.09 20.55
CA SER A 35 -11.11 -8.00 19.57
C SER A 35 -9.99 -7.09 20.07
N ASP A 36 -8.76 -7.54 19.86
CA ASP A 36 -7.55 -6.75 20.00
C ASP A 36 -7.20 -6.16 18.63
N LEU A 37 -7.38 -4.84 18.45
CA LEU A 37 -7.15 -4.18 17.16
C LEU A 37 -5.66 -4.11 16.83
N ALA A 38 -4.78 -3.94 17.81
CA ALA A 38 -3.34 -3.93 17.59
C ALA A 38 -2.87 -5.28 17.04
N ALA A 39 -3.28 -6.38 17.67
CA ALA A 39 -2.96 -7.73 17.20
C ALA A 39 -3.58 -8.05 15.83
N VAL A 40 -4.73 -7.44 15.50
CA VAL A 40 -5.32 -7.55 14.15
C VAL A 40 -4.45 -6.83 13.14
N TYR A 41 -4.05 -5.58 13.40
CA TYR A 41 -3.19 -4.82 12.51
C TYR A 41 -1.83 -5.49 12.31
N GLU A 42 -1.16 -5.91 13.38
CA GLU A 42 0.14 -6.60 13.31
C GLU A 42 0.06 -7.85 12.43
N ARG A 43 -1.01 -8.64 12.57
CA ARG A 43 -1.23 -9.83 11.73
C ARG A 43 -1.47 -9.48 10.26
N VAL A 44 -2.27 -8.45 10.00
CA VAL A 44 -2.65 -8.08 8.62
C VAL A 44 -1.47 -7.44 7.90
N LEU A 45 -0.84 -6.43 8.50
CA LEU A 45 0.30 -5.73 7.93
C LEU A 45 1.54 -6.64 7.86
N GLY A 46 1.80 -7.42 8.92
CA GLY A 46 2.91 -8.37 8.94
C GLY A 46 2.74 -9.56 7.98
N GLY A 47 1.52 -9.86 7.53
CA GLY A 47 1.20 -10.94 6.60
C GLY A 47 1.03 -10.51 5.14
N GLN A 48 0.79 -9.22 4.87
CA GLN A 48 0.50 -8.72 3.52
C GLN A 48 1.57 -7.77 2.97
N VAL A 49 2.42 -7.20 3.82
CA VAL A 49 3.56 -6.39 3.38
C VAL A 49 4.77 -7.32 3.27
N LEU A 50 5.26 -7.57 2.07
CA LEU A 50 6.54 -8.26 1.88
C LEU A 50 7.64 -7.20 1.85
N GLY A 51 8.16 -6.82 3.02
CA GLY A 51 9.39 -6.05 3.12
C GLY A 51 9.31 -4.56 2.75
N PRO A 52 8.69 -3.75 3.62
CA PRO A 52 8.44 -2.35 3.36
C PRO A 52 9.75 -1.58 3.19
N TYR A 53 9.71 -0.61 2.29
CA TYR A 53 10.66 0.48 2.23
C TYR A 53 10.64 1.31 3.53
N ASP A 54 11.83 1.59 4.03
CA ASP A 54 12.12 2.40 5.19
C ASP A 54 12.70 3.73 4.69
N PRO A 55 11.93 4.84 4.73
CA PRO A 55 12.41 6.15 4.28
C PRO A 55 13.55 6.67 5.17
N GLU A 56 13.50 6.47 6.49
CA GLU A 56 14.57 6.91 7.41
C GLU A 56 15.92 6.24 7.11
N LYS A 57 15.90 4.97 6.70
CA LYS A 57 17.11 4.18 6.40
C LYS A 57 17.42 4.10 4.91
N GLU A 58 16.54 4.61 4.04
CA GLU A 58 16.55 4.47 2.59
C GLU A 58 16.75 3.02 2.10
N GLN A 59 16.11 2.07 2.78
CA GLN A 59 16.30 0.63 2.59
C GLN A 59 14.97 -0.11 2.53
N PHE A 60 14.88 -1.13 1.69
CA PHE A 60 13.79 -2.09 1.69
C PHE A 60 14.34 -3.50 1.77
N PHE A 61 13.49 -4.46 2.15
CA PHE A 61 13.85 -5.86 2.27
C PHE A 61 13.01 -6.66 1.29
N VAL A 62 13.54 -7.73 0.73
CA VAL A 62 12.75 -8.65 -0.09
C VAL A 62 12.96 -10.03 0.50
N LEU A 63 11.87 -10.69 0.87
CA LEU A 63 11.92 -12.08 1.28
C LEU A 63 12.13 -12.93 0.04
N ARG A 64 13.11 -13.83 0.11
CA ARG A 64 13.40 -14.78 -0.94
C ARG A 64 13.05 -16.17 -0.42
N ASP A 65 12.33 -16.95 -1.21
CA ASP A 65 12.18 -18.37 -0.93
C ASP A 65 13.52 -19.10 -1.13
N ASP A 66 14.01 -19.77 -0.08
CA ASP A 66 15.28 -20.50 -0.12
C ASP A 66 15.10 -22.01 -0.42
N GLU A 67 13.86 -22.50 -0.55
CA GLU A 67 13.58 -23.93 -0.65
C GLU A 67 14.21 -24.58 -1.89
N SER A 68 14.44 -23.81 -2.95
CA SER A 68 15.01 -24.28 -4.22
C SER A 68 16.56 -24.30 -4.23
N GLY A 69 17.21 -23.58 -3.32
CA GLY A 69 18.67 -23.35 -3.34
C GLY A 69 19.17 -22.53 -4.53
N ASP A 70 18.28 -21.94 -5.34
CA ASP A 70 18.63 -20.96 -6.37
C ASP A 70 18.95 -19.61 -5.71
N GLU A 71 19.95 -18.90 -6.26
CA GLU A 71 20.26 -17.54 -5.81
C GLU A 71 19.31 -16.50 -6.40
N SER A 72 18.56 -16.85 -7.45
CA SER A 72 17.58 -15.97 -8.11
C SER A 72 16.36 -15.68 -7.23
N LEU A 73 15.78 -14.50 -7.42
CA LEU A 73 14.49 -14.15 -6.82
C LEU A 73 13.38 -14.83 -7.63
N ASP A 74 12.43 -15.47 -6.95
CA ASP A 74 11.20 -15.93 -7.59
C ASP A 74 10.37 -14.74 -8.14
N VAL A 75 9.32 -15.05 -8.90
CA VAL A 75 8.49 -14.02 -9.54
C VAL A 75 7.87 -13.08 -8.51
N GLU A 76 7.35 -13.61 -7.40
CA GLU A 76 6.72 -12.81 -6.35
C GLU A 76 7.72 -11.85 -5.72
N ALA A 77 8.91 -12.33 -5.36
CA ALA A 77 10.01 -11.54 -4.82
C ALA A 77 10.50 -10.47 -5.81
N GLN A 78 10.52 -10.75 -7.13
CA GLN A 78 10.85 -9.74 -8.14
C GLN A 78 9.78 -8.65 -8.26
N LEU A 79 8.50 -9.01 -8.14
CA LEU A 79 7.40 -8.05 -8.15
C LEU A 79 7.44 -7.16 -6.91
N THR A 80 7.62 -7.75 -5.73
CA THR A 80 7.86 -7.03 -4.48
C THR A 80 9.05 -6.10 -4.60
N TYR A 81 10.18 -6.58 -5.16
CA TYR A 81 11.34 -5.73 -5.40
C TYR A 81 10.99 -4.52 -6.28
N ALA A 82 10.22 -4.70 -7.35
CA ALA A 82 9.83 -3.61 -8.23
C ALA A 82 8.96 -2.56 -7.51
N HIS A 83 8.02 -3.01 -6.67
CA HIS A 83 7.17 -2.14 -5.83
C HIS A 83 8.00 -1.32 -4.86
N GLU A 84 8.82 -1.98 -4.05
CA GLU A 84 9.62 -1.33 -3.00
C GLU A 84 10.73 -0.45 -3.56
N TYR A 85 11.31 -0.84 -4.70
CA TYR A 85 12.25 0.03 -5.41
C TYR A 85 11.56 1.29 -5.94
N MET A 86 10.27 1.22 -6.28
CA MET A 86 9.52 2.42 -6.67
C MET A 86 9.33 3.37 -5.49
N HIS A 87 9.03 2.88 -4.28
CA HIS A 87 9.01 3.72 -3.09
C HIS A 87 10.32 4.44 -2.84
N ARG A 88 11.46 3.76 -3.03
CA ARG A 88 12.78 4.40 -2.98
C ARG A 88 12.93 5.53 -4.00
N LEU A 89 12.40 5.35 -5.22
CA LEU A 89 12.46 6.38 -6.26
C LEU A 89 11.55 7.57 -5.93
N GLN A 90 10.35 7.29 -5.42
CA GLN A 90 9.40 8.30 -4.96
C GLN A 90 10.02 9.15 -3.85
N ASP A 91 10.58 8.51 -2.82
CA ASP A 91 11.22 9.21 -1.69
C ASP A 91 12.39 10.08 -2.14
N ALA A 92 13.27 9.53 -2.99
CA ALA A 92 14.39 10.29 -3.55
C ALA A 92 13.95 11.49 -4.41
N ALA A 93 12.76 11.46 -5.01
CA ALA A 93 12.24 12.51 -5.87
C ALA A 93 11.41 13.54 -5.12
N PHE A 94 10.61 13.10 -4.14
CA PHE A 94 9.51 13.88 -3.58
C PHE A 94 9.52 13.99 -2.05
N ASP A 95 10.39 13.26 -1.34
CA ASP A 95 10.47 13.24 0.13
C ASP A 95 9.13 12.76 0.73
N LEU A 96 8.97 11.43 0.85
CA LEU A 96 7.68 10.84 1.23
C LEU A 96 7.29 11.15 2.68
N GLU A 97 8.28 11.36 3.56
CA GLU A 97 8.05 11.83 4.93
C GLU A 97 7.38 13.20 4.90
N THR A 98 7.95 14.14 4.14
CA THR A 98 7.36 15.48 3.99
C THR A 98 5.96 15.44 3.37
N ILE A 99 5.72 14.58 2.38
CA ILE A 99 4.39 14.46 1.75
C ILE A 99 3.35 13.94 2.75
N THR A 100 3.71 12.94 3.56
CA THR A 100 2.80 12.36 4.55
C THR A 100 2.47 13.39 5.63
N ASP A 101 3.44 14.20 6.05
CA ASP A 101 3.24 15.29 7.01
C ASP A 101 2.31 16.43 6.52
N LEU A 102 2.00 16.49 5.23
CA LEU A 102 1.07 17.49 4.67
C LEU A 102 -0.39 17.11 4.86
N GLU A 103 -0.69 15.90 5.31
CA GLU A 103 -2.06 15.47 5.56
C GLU A 103 -2.73 16.37 6.60
N SER A 104 -3.99 16.73 6.32
CA SER A 104 -4.78 17.60 7.20
C SER A 104 -6.08 16.94 7.69
N SER A 105 -6.34 15.72 7.23
CA SER A 105 -7.48 14.88 7.61
C SER A 105 -7.21 13.43 7.26
N ASP A 106 -7.93 12.50 7.91
CA ASP A 106 -7.85 11.06 7.62
C ASP A 106 -8.17 10.75 6.14
N ASP A 107 -9.10 11.49 5.52
CA ASP A 107 -9.47 11.28 4.11
C ASP A 107 -8.36 11.73 3.15
N MET A 108 -7.65 12.82 3.49
CA MET A 108 -6.47 13.25 2.74
C MET A 108 -5.32 12.26 2.92
N SER A 109 -5.12 11.72 4.13
CA SER A 109 -4.13 10.66 4.40
C SER A 109 -4.36 9.44 3.50
N ILE A 110 -5.61 8.97 3.42
CA ILE A 110 -6.02 7.86 2.55
C ILE A 110 -5.76 8.20 1.07
N ALA A 111 -6.03 9.43 0.65
CA ALA A 111 -5.80 9.87 -0.73
C ALA A 111 -4.32 9.90 -1.10
N ILE A 112 -3.46 10.41 -0.19
CA ILE A 112 -2.01 10.43 -0.36
C ILE A 112 -1.48 8.99 -0.42
N SER A 113 -1.91 8.11 0.50
CA SER A 113 -1.56 6.69 0.49
C SER A 113 -1.92 6.02 -0.84
N ALA A 114 -3.11 6.31 -1.38
CA ALA A 114 -3.53 5.76 -2.67
C ALA A 114 -2.71 6.26 -3.86
N LEU A 115 -2.23 7.51 -3.85
CA LEU A 115 -1.28 7.99 -4.85
C LEU A 115 0.06 7.25 -4.76
N VAL A 116 0.62 7.16 -3.56
CA VAL A 116 1.94 6.54 -3.30
C VAL A 116 1.93 5.05 -3.67
N GLU A 117 0.98 4.29 -3.10
CA GLU A 117 0.84 2.85 -3.35
C GLU A 117 0.36 2.56 -4.78
N GLY A 118 -0.49 3.43 -5.32
CA GLY A 118 -0.97 3.31 -6.70
C GLY A 118 0.14 3.43 -7.73
N ASP A 119 1.08 4.35 -7.53
CA ASP A 119 2.23 4.54 -8.42
C ASP A 119 3.23 3.36 -8.32
N ALA A 120 3.51 2.89 -7.10
CA ALA A 120 4.31 1.68 -6.89
C ALA A 120 3.67 0.43 -7.51
N THR A 121 2.37 0.23 -7.30
CA THR A 121 1.59 -0.88 -7.88
C THR A 121 1.55 -0.82 -9.41
N THR A 122 1.46 0.39 -9.97
CA THR A 122 1.49 0.63 -11.42
C THR A 122 2.86 0.26 -12.00
N ALA A 123 3.96 0.65 -11.34
CA ALA A 123 5.31 0.28 -11.73
C ALA A 123 5.54 -1.24 -11.64
N GLN A 124 5.13 -1.88 -10.55
CA GLN A 124 5.16 -3.33 -10.37
C GLN A 124 4.38 -4.04 -11.49
N THR A 125 3.18 -3.58 -11.81
CA THR A 125 2.33 -4.16 -12.86
C THR A 125 2.96 -4.02 -14.25
N GLN A 126 3.57 -2.88 -14.55
CA GLN A 126 4.31 -2.69 -15.80
C GLN A 126 5.52 -3.61 -15.89
N TYR A 127 6.29 -3.73 -14.80
CA TYR A 127 7.41 -4.66 -14.71
C TYR A 127 6.94 -6.11 -14.94
N MET A 128 5.83 -6.50 -14.32
CA MET A 128 5.22 -7.82 -14.48
C MET A 128 4.96 -8.18 -15.96
N PHE A 129 4.25 -7.31 -16.68
CA PHE A 129 3.88 -7.57 -18.08
C PHE A 129 5.04 -7.48 -19.06
N GLN A 130 6.13 -6.79 -18.68
CA GLN A 130 7.32 -6.66 -19.54
C GLN A 130 8.30 -7.82 -19.38
N ASN A 131 8.34 -8.47 -18.21
CA ASN A 131 9.39 -9.44 -17.87
C ASN A 131 8.92 -10.89 -17.78
N PHE A 132 7.61 -11.14 -17.60
CA PHE A 132 7.09 -12.50 -17.42
C PHE A 132 6.12 -12.92 -18.52
N ASP A 133 6.15 -14.21 -18.87
CA ASP A 133 5.23 -14.81 -19.82
C ASP A 133 3.91 -15.28 -19.15
N PHE A 134 2.93 -15.65 -19.98
CA PHE A 134 1.62 -16.09 -19.48
C PHE A 134 1.70 -17.32 -18.55
N ARG A 135 2.68 -18.20 -18.73
CA ARG A 135 2.84 -19.40 -17.88
C ARG A 135 3.31 -18.99 -16.49
N GLU A 136 4.35 -18.18 -16.41
CA GLU A 136 4.90 -17.68 -15.13
C GLU A 136 3.82 -16.94 -14.33
N LEU A 137 3.03 -16.08 -15.01
CA LEU A 137 1.93 -15.37 -14.37
C LEU A 137 0.77 -16.28 -13.94
N SER A 138 0.52 -17.36 -14.69
CA SER A 138 -0.49 -18.36 -14.31
C SER A 138 -0.06 -19.15 -13.08
N GLU A 139 1.22 -19.53 -12.99
CA GLU A 139 1.80 -20.23 -11.84
C GLU A 139 1.77 -19.33 -10.58
N LEU A 140 2.11 -18.04 -10.73
CA LEU A 140 1.98 -17.06 -9.65
C LEU A 140 0.53 -16.95 -9.16
N LEU A 141 -0.44 -16.85 -10.08
CA LEU A 141 -1.86 -16.77 -9.72
C LEU A 141 -2.35 -18.03 -9.00
N GLU A 142 -1.94 -19.22 -9.46
CA GLU A 142 -2.25 -20.49 -8.79
C GLU A 142 -1.67 -20.54 -7.37
N SER A 143 -0.43 -20.08 -7.18
CA SER A 143 0.21 -19.97 -5.87
C SER A 143 -0.55 -19.02 -4.94
N ALA A 144 -0.88 -17.82 -5.43
CA ALA A 144 -1.62 -16.81 -4.66
C ALA A 144 -3.02 -17.32 -4.23
N LEU A 145 -3.72 -18.04 -5.11
CA LEU A 145 -5.01 -18.64 -4.78
C LEU A 145 -4.89 -19.75 -3.73
N ALA A 146 -3.83 -20.57 -3.81
CA ALA A 146 -3.57 -21.60 -2.80
C ALA A 146 -3.25 -20.99 -1.42
N ALA A 147 -2.43 -19.94 -1.37
CA ALA A 147 -2.10 -19.22 -0.15
C ALA A 147 -3.33 -18.55 0.49
N GLN A 148 -4.27 -18.04 -0.31
CA GLN A 148 -5.50 -17.41 0.18
C GLN A 148 -6.39 -18.36 1.01
N GLU A 149 -6.40 -19.66 0.71
CA GLU A 149 -7.20 -20.65 1.45
C GLU A 149 -6.69 -20.87 2.89
N GLU A 150 -5.43 -20.51 3.18
CA GLU A 150 -4.80 -20.72 4.49
C GLU A 150 -4.84 -19.48 5.41
N ILE A 151 -5.25 -18.32 4.88
CA ILE A 151 -5.22 -17.05 5.62
C ILE A 151 -6.54 -16.82 6.37
N THR A 152 -6.43 -16.51 7.67
CA THR A 152 -7.60 -16.02 8.44
C THR A 152 -8.00 -14.64 7.89
N PRO A 153 -9.24 -14.47 7.39
CA PRO A 153 -9.63 -13.22 6.74
C PRO A 153 -9.55 -12.05 7.73
N ALA A 154 -8.88 -10.98 7.30
CA ALA A 154 -8.86 -9.70 8.02
C ALA A 154 -10.30 -9.14 8.14
N PRO A 155 -10.59 -8.27 9.11
CA PRO A 155 -11.83 -7.50 9.09
C PRO A 155 -12.01 -6.78 7.74
N TYR A 156 -13.25 -6.77 7.23
CA TYR A 156 -13.55 -6.23 5.89
C TYR A 156 -13.08 -4.78 5.70
N PHE A 157 -13.18 -3.94 6.73
CA PHE A 157 -12.75 -2.54 6.63
C PHE A 157 -11.25 -2.41 6.34
N LEU A 158 -10.42 -3.30 6.90
CA LEU A 158 -8.98 -3.33 6.62
C LEU A 158 -8.68 -3.84 5.22
N GLN A 159 -9.37 -4.90 4.80
CA GLN A 159 -9.24 -5.40 3.42
C GLN A 159 -9.58 -4.31 2.41
N ARG A 160 -10.66 -3.57 2.65
CA ARG A 160 -11.09 -2.46 1.78
C ARG A 160 -10.17 -1.26 1.83
N GLY A 161 -9.62 -0.92 2.99
CA GLY A 161 -8.62 0.14 3.10
C GLY A 161 -7.37 -0.18 2.28
N LEU A 162 -6.85 -1.40 2.40
CA LEU A 162 -5.72 -1.86 1.60
C LEU A 162 -6.08 -1.91 0.11
N GLU A 163 -7.18 -2.58 -0.25
CA GLU A 163 -7.59 -2.66 -1.65
C GLU A 163 -7.73 -1.25 -2.26
N PHE A 164 -8.29 -0.28 -1.53
CA PHE A 164 -8.38 1.11 -1.96
C PHE A 164 -7.02 1.72 -2.33
N SER A 165 -6.03 1.66 -1.43
CA SER A 165 -4.73 2.28 -1.68
C SER A 165 -4.00 1.65 -2.88
N TYR A 166 -4.11 0.33 -3.07
CA TYR A 166 -3.39 -0.38 -4.13
C TYR A 166 -4.17 -0.38 -5.47
N VAL A 167 -5.45 -0.72 -5.46
CA VAL A 167 -6.24 -0.96 -6.67
C VAL A 167 -6.84 0.33 -7.22
N GLU A 168 -7.61 1.04 -6.40
CA GLU A 168 -8.17 2.34 -6.78
C GLU A 168 -7.06 3.38 -6.98
N GLY A 169 -6.00 3.34 -6.16
CA GLY A 169 -4.77 4.12 -6.38
C GLY A 169 -4.11 3.86 -7.73
N ALA A 170 -3.89 2.59 -8.11
CA ALA A 170 -3.30 2.27 -9.41
C ALA A 170 -4.21 2.67 -10.58
N THR A 171 -5.53 2.64 -10.38
CA THR A 171 -6.50 3.12 -11.37
C THR A 171 -6.35 4.63 -11.57
N PHE A 172 -6.30 5.40 -10.47
CA PHE A 172 -6.05 6.84 -10.50
C PHE A 172 -4.74 7.17 -11.23
N VAL A 173 -3.63 6.52 -10.89
CA VAL A 173 -2.32 6.72 -11.55
C VAL A 173 -2.38 6.35 -13.03
N SER A 174 -3.06 5.27 -13.39
CA SER A 174 -3.25 4.89 -14.80
C SER A 174 -4.00 5.95 -15.59
N GLU A 175 -4.97 6.63 -14.98
CA GLU A 175 -5.71 7.74 -15.60
C GLU A 175 -4.84 9.00 -15.73
N LEU A 176 -3.99 9.32 -14.75
CA LEU A 176 -2.97 10.37 -14.88
C LEU A 176 -2.03 10.10 -16.06
N ILE A 177 -1.54 8.85 -16.17
CA ILE A 177 -0.67 8.43 -17.28
C ILE A 177 -1.39 8.55 -18.62
N ALA A 178 -2.68 8.20 -18.69
CA ALA A 178 -3.46 8.30 -19.91
C ALA A 178 -3.65 9.76 -20.38
N GLU A 179 -3.80 10.70 -19.43
CA GLU A 179 -4.02 12.12 -19.73
C GLU A 179 -2.71 12.85 -20.08
N GLY A 180 -1.63 12.62 -19.32
CA GLY A 180 -0.39 13.40 -19.44
C GLY A 180 0.91 12.62 -19.33
N GLY A 181 0.86 11.28 -19.30
CA GLY A 181 2.01 10.42 -19.07
C GLY A 181 2.56 10.55 -17.65
N PHE A 182 3.78 10.05 -17.43
CA PHE A 182 4.43 10.11 -16.10
C PHE A 182 4.63 11.53 -15.58
N SER A 183 4.73 12.54 -16.44
CA SER A 183 4.77 13.94 -16.00
C SER A 183 3.51 14.37 -15.25
N ALA A 184 2.35 13.77 -15.53
CA ALA A 184 1.12 14.02 -14.77
C ALA A 184 1.13 13.31 -13.41
N VAL A 185 1.80 12.16 -13.31
CA VAL A 185 2.03 11.47 -12.04
C VAL A 185 2.96 12.29 -11.15
N ASP A 186 4.11 12.73 -11.68
CA ASP A 186 5.04 13.61 -10.97
C ASP A 186 4.33 14.89 -10.48
N ASN A 187 3.46 15.47 -11.31
CA ASN A 187 2.70 16.65 -10.93
C ASN A 187 1.69 16.38 -9.79
N ALA A 188 1.19 15.16 -9.66
CA ALA A 188 0.31 14.77 -8.55
C ALA A 188 1.04 14.66 -7.22
N PHE A 189 2.33 14.31 -7.22
CA PHE A 189 3.17 14.41 -6.01
C PHE A 189 3.43 15.86 -5.60
N GLU A 190 3.43 16.80 -6.55
CA GLU A 190 3.51 18.24 -6.25
C GLU A 190 2.15 18.87 -5.89
N ASN A 191 1.05 18.27 -6.32
CA ASN A 191 -0.32 18.76 -6.14
C ASN A 191 -1.20 17.63 -5.61
N LEU A 192 -0.93 17.22 -4.37
CA LEU A 192 -1.51 16.01 -3.77
C LEU A 192 -3.04 15.96 -3.86
N PRO A 193 -3.63 14.76 -4.10
CA PRO A 193 -5.05 14.57 -3.96
C PRO A 193 -5.47 14.82 -2.50
N ARG A 194 -6.62 15.45 -2.32
CA ARG A 194 -7.12 15.94 -1.02
C ARG A 194 -8.22 15.08 -0.41
N SER A 195 -8.71 14.09 -1.14
CA SER A 195 -9.81 13.22 -0.70
C SER A 195 -9.82 11.89 -1.43
N SER A 196 -10.38 10.87 -0.80
CA SER A 196 -10.65 9.59 -1.47
C SER A 196 -11.61 9.76 -2.66
N GLU A 197 -12.46 10.78 -2.66
CA GLU A 197 -13.34 11.10 -3.78
C GLU A 197 -12.54 11.43 -5.06
N GLN A 198 -11.45 12.19 -4.93
CA GLN A 198 -10.58 12.52 -6.06
C GLN A 198 -9.83 11.31 -6.62
N ILE A 199 -9.55 10.30 -5.79
CA ILE A 199 -8.97 9.03 -6.24
C ILE A 199 -10.00 8.20 -7.01
N LEU A 200 -11.25 8.16 -6.54
CA LEU A 200 -12.35 7.42 -7.18
C LEU A 200 -12.88 8.09 -8.46
N HIS A 201 -12.76 9.41 -8.52
CA HIS A 201 -13.29 10.27 -9.56
C HIS A 201 -12.20 11.24 -10.00
N THR A 202 -11.22 10.74 -10.77
CA THR A 202 -10.03 11.50 -11.20
C THR A 202 -10.38 12.80 -11.93
N GLU A 203 -11.55 12.88 -12.58
CA GLU A 203 -12.03 14.13 -13.17
C GLU A 203 -12.13 15.28 -12.16
N LYS A 204 -12.48 14.97 -10.90
CA LYS A 204 -12.55 15.96 -9.82
C LYS A 204 -11.18 16.43 -9.35
N TYR A 205 -10.20 15.53 -9.40
CA TYR A 205 -8.80 15.88 -9.17
C TYR A 205 -8.31 16.87 -10.25
N PHE A 206 -8.57 16.58 -11.53
CA PHE A 206 -8.20 17.48 -12.63
C PHE A 206 -8.91 18.83 -12.57
N ASP A 207 -10.17 18.85 -12.14
CA ASP A 207 -10.93 20.09 -11.92
C ASP A 207 -10.51 20.85 -10.66
N SER A 208 -9.59 20.30 -9.86
CA SER A 208 -9.17 20.84 -8.55
C SER A 208 -10.36 21.12 -7.63
N GLU A 209 -11.35 20.23 -7.65
CA GLU A 209 -12.53 20.33 -6.78
C GLU A 209 -12.11 20.22 -5.31
N GLU A 210 -12.53 21.18 -4.49
CA GLU A 210 -12.27 21.11 -3.05
C GLU A 210 -13.15 20.01 -2.41
N PRO A 211 -12.60 19.17 -1.52
CA PRO A 211 -13.38 18.19 -0.77
C PRO A 211 -14.51 18.85 0.02
N ILE A 212 -15.64 18.13 0.16
CA ILE A 212 -16.86 18.60 0.83
C ILE A 212 -16.80 18.44 2.35
#